data_AF-A0A8E0RW92-F1
#
_entry.id   AF-A0A8E0RW92-F1
#
_cell.length_a   1.000
_cell.length_b   1.000
_cell.length_c   1.000
_cell.angle_alpha   90.00
_cell.angle_beta   90.00
_cell.angle_gamma   90.00
#
_symmetry.space_group_name_H-M   'P 1'
#
loop_
_entity.id
_entity.type
_entity.pdbx_description
1 polymer ?
#
loop_
_entity_poly.entity_id
_entity_poly.type
_entity_poly.pdbx_seq_one_letter_code
_entity_poly.pdbx_strand_id
1 'polypeptide(L)'
;MAYNAEDAAQTLKWIRGLPEPEGASPIILQAVKKLPRQLDRVDPDSYANYLSDGLLFGYLMSALDSGMLAKLQAMKTWGKPFLPYMEQVLQNKRIEVFLQYAKAVGVDPNMLFTPDDLRNHENLGKVVNCMILLSQLTNKKTNISNVLGQTLFN
;
A
#
# COMPACT_ATOMS: atom_id res chain seq x y z
N MET A 1 12.01 2.52 -15.01
CA MET A 1 12.46 3.57 -14.05
C MET A 1 13.50 2.95 -13.15
N ALA A 2 14.58 3.66 -12.83
CA ALA A 2 15.61 3.13 -11.93
C ALA A 2 15.11 3.10 -10.48
N TYR A 3 15.58 2.14 -9.70
CA TYR A 3 15.29 2.08 -8.26
C TYR A 3 16.08 3.15 -7.51
N ASN A 4 15.43 3.84 -6.57
CA ASN A 4 16.06 4.78 -5.65
C ASN A 4 15.76 4.37 -4.20
N ALA A 5 16.82 4.14 -3.42
CA ALA A 5 16.74 3.64 -2.05
C ALA A 5 16.12 4.62 -1.04
N GLU A 6 16.31 5.93 -1.26
CA GLU A 6 15.77 6.99 -0.39
C GLU A 6 14.28 7.17 -0.66
N ASP A 7 13.90 7.20 -1.93
CA ASP A 7 12.51 7.23 -2.37
C ASP A 7 11.73 6.00 -1.85
N ALA A 8 12.31 4.81 -1.96
CA ALA A 8 11.74 3.59 -1.42
C ALA A 8 11.58 3.64 0.12
N ALA A 9 12.57 4.18 0.83
CA ALA A 9 12.46 4.37 2.27
C ALA A 9 11.34 5.38 2.61
N GLN A 10 11.20 6.44 1.82
CA GLN A 10 10.17 7.46 2.00
C GLN A 10 8.75 6.89 1.83
N THR A 11 8.53 5.98 0.88
CA THR A 11 7.21 5.33 0.73
C THR A 11 6.87 4.46 1.94
N LEU A 12 7.84 3.73 2.52
CA LEU A 12 7.62 2.95 3.73
C LEU A 12 7.39 3.84 4.97
N LYS A 13 8.13 4.96 5.10
CA LYS A 13 7.85 5.98 6.13
C LYS A 13 6.45 6.53 6.01
N TRP A 14 6.00 6.83 4.78
CA TRP A 14 4.66 7.31 4.52
C TRP A 14 3.59 6.31 4.96
N ILE A 15 3.69 5.03 4.57
CA ILE A 15 2.75 3.97 5.00
C ILE A 15 2.66 3.92 6.53
N ARG A 16 3.81 3.91 7.21
CA ARG A 16 3.87 3.86 8.67
C ARG A 16 3.26 5.09 9.35
N GLY A 17 3.28 6.23 8.68
CA GLY A 17 2.71 7.49 9.18
C GLY A 17 1.21 7.63 8.97
N LEU A 18 0.56 6.71 8.25
CA LEU A 18 -0.88 6.71 8.06
C LEU A 18 -1.61 6.38 9.37
N PRO A 19 -2.81 6.97 9.62
CA PRO A 19 -3.61 6.66 10.79
C PRO A 19 -3.96 5.17 10.83
N GLU A 20 -3.96 4.58 12.03
CA GLU A 20 -4.34 3.18 12.18
C GLU A 20 -5.84 3.01 11.87
N PRO A 21 -6.22 2.15 10.90
CA PRO A 21 -7.61 1.96 10.54
C PRO A 21 -8.35 1.14 11.60
N GLU A 22 -9.30 1.79 12.29
CA GLU A 22 -10.12 1.16 13.33
C GLU A 22 -10.91 -0.03 12.79
N GLY A 23 -10.76 -1.20 13.41
CA GLY A 23 -11.43 -2.44 12.98
C GLY A 23 -10.69 -3.22 11.89
N ALA A 24 -9.50 -2.79 11.44
CA ALA A 24 -8.70 -3.59 10.53
C ALA A 24 -8.24 -4.91 11.16
N SER A 25 -8.07 -5.94 10.32
CA SER A 25 -7.66 -7.27 10.77
C SER A 25 -6.28 -7.22 11.46
N PRO A 26 -6.07 -7.97 12.57
CA PRO A 26 -4.78 -7.99 13.27
C PRO A 26 -3.58 -8.31 12.38
N ILE A 27 -3.75 -9.13 11.34
CA ILE A 27 -2.65 -9.48 10.41
C ILE A 27 -2.20 -8.29 9.56
N ILE A 28 -3.14 -7.41 9.18
CA ILE A 28 -2.86 -6.16 8.46
C ILE A 28 -2.14 -5.18 9.40
N LEU A 29 -2.62 -5.04 10.64
CA LEU A 29 -1.99 -4.21 11.66
C LEU A 29 -0.59 -4.70 12.05
N GLN A 30 -0.34 -6.01 12.00
CA GLN A 30 0.99 -6.56 12.25
C GLN A 30 1.96 -6.28 11.11
N ALA A 31 1.50 -6.17 9.85
CA ALA A 31 2.37 -5.92 8.71
C ALA A 31 3.10 -4.57 8.84
N VAL A 32 2.38 -3.50 9.23
CA VAL A 32 3.00 -2.18 9.43
C VAL A 32 4.00 -2.15 10.60
N LYS A 33 3.78 -2.98 11.63
CA LYS A 33 4.68 -3.09 12.80
C LYS A 33 6.04 -3.70 12.46
N LYS A 34 6.16 -4.41 11.34
CA LYS A 34 7.43 -4.97 10.84
C LYS A 34 8.33 -3.90 10.20
N LEU A 35 7.78 -2.73 9.85
CA LEU A 35 8.55 -1.66 9.24
C LEU A 35 9.54 -1.06 10.26
N PRO A 36 10.82 -0.84 9.88
CA PRO A 36 11.80 -0.24 10.77
C PRO A 36 11.37 1.16 11.25
N ARG A 37 11.72 1.53 12.49
CA ARG A 37 11.41 2.87 13.06
C ARG A 37 12.27 3.99 12.46
N GLN A 38 13.51 3.68 12.12
CA GLN A 38 14.42 4.60 11.44
C GLN A 38 14.84 3.90 10.16
N LEU A 39 14.61 4.56 9.02
CA LEU A 39 14.82 3.97 7.71
C LEU A 39 15.12 5.09 6.71
N ASP A 40 16.37 5.47 6.52
CA ASP A 40 16.68 6.55 5.55
C ASP A 40 16.93 6.02 4.14
N ARG A 41 17.31 4.74 4.04
CA ARG A 41 17.52 4.02 2.79
C ARG A 41 17.08 2.58 2.99
N VAL A 42 16.61 1.94 1.94
CA VAL A 42 16.28 0.52 1.91
C VAL A 42 16.81 -0.08 0.61
N ASP A 43 17.37 -1.28 0.67
CA ASP A 43 17.83 -1.99 -0.51
C ASP A 43 16.64 -2.63 -1.26
N PRO A 44 16.78 -2.97 -2.55
CA PRO A 44 15.70 -3.49 -3.37
C PRO A 44 15.05 -4.75 -2.78
N ASP A 45 15.85 -5.69 -2.28
CA ASP A 45 15.35 -6.97 -1.77
C ASP A 45 14.56 -6.79 -0.48
N SER A 46 15.08 -6.02 0.46
CA SER A 46 14.37 -5.67 1.69
C SER A 46 13.06 -4.93 1.39
N TYR A 47 13.08 -3.98 0.46
CA TYR A 47 11.87 -3.25 0.05
C TYR A 47 10.80 -4.17 -0.53
N ALA A 48 11.19 -5.05 -1.45
CA ALA A 48 10.29 -6.04 -2.02
C ALA A 48 9.74 -6.98 -0.95
N ASN A 49 10.60 -7.48 -0.05
CA ASN A 49 10.20 -8.38 1.04
C ASN A 49 9.13 -7.79 1.97
N TYR A 50 9.17 -6.48 2.24
CA TYR A 50 8.12 -5.83 3.03
C TYR A 50 6.75 -5.81 2.33
N LEU A 51 6.74 -5.78 1.00
CA LEU A 51 5.53 -5.57 0.20
C LEU A 51 4.97 -6.87 -0.42
N SER A 52 5.81 -7.88 -0.63
CA SER A 52 5.48 -9.09 -1.40
C SER A 52 4.38 -9.96 -0.79
N ASP A 53 4.16 -9.91 0.53
CA ASP A 53 3.03 -10.61 1.15
C ASP A 53 1.66 -9.93 0.86
N GLY A 54 1.71 -8.70 0.34
CA GLY A 54 0.59 -7.86 -0.02
C GLY A 54 -0.15 -7.23 1.16
N LEU A 55 0.17 -7.58 2.41
CA LEU A 55 -0.56 -7.14 3.61
C LEU A 55 -0.41 -5.65 3.88
N LEU A 56 0.76 -5.07 3.60
CA LEU A 56 0.97 -3.62 3.70
C LEU A 56 0.06 -2.83 2.76
N PHE A 57 -0.30 -3.38 1.59
CA PHE A 57 -1.26 -2.73 0.72
C PHE A 57 -2.68 -2.74 1.30
N GLY A 58 -3.05 -3.81 2.01
CA GLY A 58 -4.30 -3.87 2.77
C GLY A 58 -4.36 -2.77 3.84
N TYR A 59 -3.27 -2.61 4.60
CA TYR A 59 -3.15 -1.54 5.60
C TYR A 59 -3.32 -0.17 4.96
N LEU A 60 -2.56 0.09 3.90
CA LEU A 60 -2.57 1.36 3.18
C LEU A 60 -3.99 1.68 2.65
N MET A 61 -4.66 0.72 2.02
CA MET A 61 -6.01 0.95 1.49
C MET A 61 -7.02 1.23 2.60
N SER A 62 -6.98 0.46 3.70
CA SER A 62 -7.86 0.68 4.85
C SER A 62 -7.61 2.03 5.54
N ALA A 63 -6.36 2.47 5.63
CA ALA A 63 -6.00 3.72 6.27
C ALA A 63 -6.34 4.96 5.43
N LEU A 64 -6.30 4.83 4.10
CA LEU A 64 -6.59 5.93 3.17
C LEU A 64 -8.08 6.04 2.81
N ASP A 65 -8.85 4.96 2.94
CA ASP A 65 -10.26 4.91 2.54
C ASP A 65 -11.05 3.97 3.47
N SER A 66 -11.90 4.54 4.32
CA SER A 66 -12.79 3.77 5.22
C SER A 66 -13.80 2.89 4.46
N GLY A 67 -14.18 3.27 3.24
CA GLY A 67 -15.02 2.44 2.37
C GLY A 67 -14.30 1.20 1.86
N MET A 68 -12.97 1.25 1.74
CA MET A 68 -12.16 0.07 1.44
C MET A 68 -12.07 -0.87 2.62
N LEU A 69 -11.99 -0.38 3.86
CA LEU A 69 -11.93 -1.24 5.04
C LEU A 69 -13.09 -2.25 5.07
N ALA A 70 -14.33 -1.80 4.90
CA ALA A 70 -15.51 -2.67 4.88
C ALA A 70 -15.43 -3.72 3.76
N LYS A 71 -14.95 -3.33 2.57
CA LYS A 71 -14.76 -4.25 1.44
C LYS A 71 -13.68 -5.30 1.73
N LEU A 72 -12.55 -4.90 2.31
CA LEU A 72 -11.45 -5.80 2.64
C LEU A 72 -11.84 -6.78 3.74
N GLN A 73 -12.63 -6.37 4.73
CA GLN A 73 -13.17 -7.27 5.76
C GLN A 73 -14.10 -8.35 5.17
N ALA A 74 -14.88 -8.01 4.14
CA ALA A 74 -15.73 -8.98 3.45
C ALA A 74 -14.94 -9.97 2.56
N MET A 75 -13.69 -9.63 2.21
CA MET A 75 -12.83 -10.48 1.38
C MET A 75 -12.05 -11.49 2.24
N LYS A 76 -12.11 -12.78 1.88
CA LYS A 76 -11.28 -13.83 2.50
C LYS A 76 -9.78 -13.68 2.20
N THR A 77 -9.42 -12.76 1.31
CA THR A 77 -8.06 -12.51 0.82
C THR A 77 -7.08 -12.04 1.90
N TRP A 78 -7.57 -11.38 2.94
CA TRP A 78 -6.76 -10.72 3.97
C TRP A 78 -6.61 -11.54 5.25
N GLY A 79 -7.10 -12.78 5.24
CA GLY A 79 -6.92 -13.74 6.32
C GLY A 79 -5.70 -14.65 6.10
N LYS A 80 -5.45 -15.52 7.08
CA LYS A 80 -4.52 -16.65 6.90
C LYS A 80 -5.07 -17.60 5.82
N PRO A 81 -4.20 -18.15 4.97
CA PRO A 81 -4.64 -19.12 3.98
C PRO A 81 -5.19 -20.36 4.68
N PHE A 82 -6.25 -20.96 4.12
CA PHE A 82 -6.77 -22.22 4.61
C PHE A 82 -5.75 -23.36 4.40
N LEU A 83 -5.03 -23.32 3.28
CA LEU A 83 -4.00 -24.28 2.93
C LEU A 83 -2.71 -23.55 2.52
N PRO A 84 -1.51 -23.97 2.97
CA PRO A 84 -0.26 -23.23 2.73
C PRO A 84 0.03 -22.90 1.26
N TYR A 85 -0.29 -23.79 0.33
CA TYR A 85 -0.07 -23.58 -1.11
C TYR A 85 -0.92 -22.43 -1.69
N MET A 86 -1.98 -22.01 -0.99
CA MET A 86 -2.80 -20.87 -1.40
C MET A 86 -2.15 -19.52 -1.10
N GLU A 87 -1.10 -19.48 -0.27
CA GLU A 87 -0.51 -18.20 0.13
C GLU A 87 -0.02 -17.41 -1.09
N GLN A 88 0.62 -18.09 -2.05
CA GLN A 88 1.06 -17.47 -3.29
C GLN A 88 -0.10 -16.85 -4.09
N VAL A 89 -1.25 -17.51 -4.11
CA VAL A 89 -2.46 -17.04 -4.80
C VAL A 89 -3.02 -15.81 -4.07
N LEU A 90 -3.04 -15.83 -2.73
CA LEU A 90 -3.50 -14.70 -1.93
C LEU A 90 -2.59 -13.49 -2.08
N GLN A 91 -1.27 -13.66 -2.08
CA GLN A 91 -0.30 -12.58 -2.31
C GLN A 91 -0.56 -11.87 -3.63
N ASN A 92 -0.67 -12.62 -4.73
CA ASN A 92 -1.02 -12.05 -6.04
C ASN A 92 -2.35 -11.30 -5.97
N LYS A 93 -3.35 -11.89 -5.32
CA LYS A 93 -4.66 -11.27 -5.22
C LYS A 93 -4.64 -9.97 -4.43
N ARG A 94 -3.88 -9.89 -3.34
CA ARG A 94 -3.71 -8.66 -2.53
C ARG A 94 -3.07 -7.56 -3.36
N ILE A 95 -2.04 -7.89 -4.14
CA ILE A 95 -1.36 -6.95 -5.04
C ILE A 95 -2.31 -6.47 -6.15
N GLU A 96 -3.06 -7.38 -6.79
CA GLU A 96 -4.05 -7.00 -7.81
C GLU A 96 -5.12 -6.04 -7.27
N VAL A 97 -5.66 -6.31 -6.08
CA VAL A 97 -6.67 -5.44 -5.44
C VAL A 97 -6.08 -4.05 -5.18
N PHE A 98 -4.83 -3.98 -4.73
CA PHE A 98 -4.13 -2.71 -4.57
C PHE A 98 -3.97 -1.95 -5.88
N LEU A 99 -3.56 -2.61 -6.97
CA LEU A 99 -3.39 -1.97 -8.27
C LEU A 99 -4.72 -1.42 -8.81
N GLN A 100 -5.82 -2.16 -8.59
CA GLN A 100 -7.17 -1.68 -8.91
C GLN A 100 -7.54 -0.44 -8.10
N TYR A 101 -7.22 -0.42 -6.80
CA TYR A 101 -7.42 0.74 -5.94
C TYR A 101 -6.59 1.95 -6.39
N ALA A 102 -5.28 1.76 -6.63
CA ALA A 102 -4.39 2.83 -7.08
C ALA A 102 -4.87 3.46 -8.39
N LYS A 103 -5.33 2.62 -9.34
CA LYS A 103 -5.98 3.09 -10.57
C LYS A 103 -7.23 3.91 -10.28
N ALA A 104 -8.10 3.45 -9.38
CA ALA A 104 -9.34 4.15 -9.02
C ALA A 104 -9.08 5.49 -8.32
N VAL A 105 -7.98 5.62 -7.58
CA VAL A 105 -7.53 6.88 -6.97
C VAL A 105 -6.96 7.86 -8.02
N GLY A 106 -6.55 7.36 -9.19
CA GLY A 106 -6.10 8.18 -10.32
C GLY A 106 -4.63 8.01 -10.70
N VAL A 107 -3.95 6.96 -10.20
CA VAL A 107 -2.62 6.61 -10.72
C VAL A 107 -2.77 6.16 -12.18
N ASP A 108 -1.98 6.78 -13.07
CA ASP A 108 -1.97 6.43 -14.50
C ASP A 108 -1.70 4.93 -14.69
N PRO A 109 -2.51 4.20 -15.47
CA PRO A 109 -2.32 2.76 -15.73
C PRO A 109 -0.91 2.38 -16.22
N ASN A 110 -0.23 3.24 -16.97
CA ASN A 110 1.14 2.99 -17.44
C ASN A 110 2.17 2.99 -16.30
N MET A 111 1.83 3.66 -15.19
CA MET A 111 2.67 3.80 -14.01
C MET A 111 2.39 2.73 -12.96
N LEU A 112 1.34 1.92 -13.14
CA LEU A 112 1.06 0.75 -12.30
C LEU A 112 2.10 -0.35 -12.57
N PHE A 113 2.61 -0.95 -11.51
CA PHE A 113 3.43 -2.16 -11.59
C PHE A 113 2.56 -3.41 -11.74
N THR A 114 3.17 -4.55 -12.02
CA THR A 114 2.52 -5.87 -12.07
C THR A 114 2.91 -6.72 -10.86
N PRO A 115 2.14 -7.76 -10.48
CA PRO A 115 2.56 -8.66 -9.41
C PRO A 115 3.97 -9.23 -9.59
N ASP A 116 4.36 -9.53 -10.84
CA ASP A 116 5.68 -10.07 -11.17
C ASP A 116 6.80 -9.02 -10.99
N ASP A 117 6.55 -7.75 -11.34
CA ASP A 117 7.50 -6.64 -11.12
C ASP A 117 7.96 -6.57 -9.66
N LEU A 118 7.05 -6.81 -8.72
CA LEU A 118 7.31 -6.81 -7.28
C LEU A 118 7.90 -8.15 -6.82
N ARG A 119 7.27 -9.27 -7.18
CA ARG A 119 7.62 -10.58 -6.63
C ARG A 119 8.93 -11.15 -7.13
N ASN A 120 9.26 -10.90 -8.40
CA ASN A 120 10.50 -11.35 -9.01
C ASN A 120 11.60 -10.28 -8.88
N HIS A 121 11.30 -9.16 -8.21
CA HIS A 121 12.21 -8.04 -8.00
C HIS A 121 12.70 -7.40 -9.32
N GLU A 122 11.95 -7.55 -10.41
CA GLU A 122 12.38 -7.16 -11.76
C GLU A 122 12.28 -5.66 -12.02
N ASN A 123 11.25 -4.98 -11.48
CA ASN A 123 10.97 -3.59 -11.81
C ASN A 123 10.59 -2.77 -10.58
N LEU A 124 11.39 -2.91 -9.53
CA LEU A 124 11.13 -2.26 -8.24
C LEU A 124 11.14 -0.72 -8.32
N GLY A 125 11.83 -0.12 -9.29
CA GLY A 125 11.73 1.31 -9.56
C GLY A 125 10.31 1.74 -9.97
N LYS A 126 9.59 0.91 -10.72
CA LYS A 126 8.17 1.13 -11.06
C LYS A 126 7.26 0.98 -9.83
N VAL A 127 7.55 0.01 -8.97
CA VAL A 127 6.83 -0.19 -7.69
C VAL A 127 6.96 1.06 -6.81
N VAL A 128 8.20 1.53 -6.57
CA VAL A 128 8.47 2.73 -5.78
C VAL A 128 7.73 3.94 -6.35
N ASN A 129 7.84 4.17 -7.66
CA ASN A 129 7.21 5.32 -8.29
C ASN A 129 5.67 5.26 -8.23
N CYS A 130 5.06 4.08 -8.39
CA CYS A 130 3.62 3.90 -8.20
C CYS A 130 3.18 4.33 -6.78
N MET A 131 3.96 3.96 -5.76
CA MET A 131 3.67 4.32 -4.37
C MET A 131 3.81 5.82 -4.11
N ILE A 132 4.83 6.46 -4.69
CA ILE A 132 5.03 7.92 -4.61
C ILE A 132 3.82 8.64 -5.22
N LEU A 133 3.42 8.28 -6.45
CA LEU A 133 2.28 8.91 -7.12
C LEU A 133 1.00 8.75 -6.31
N LEU A 134 0.75 7.56 -5.78
CA LEU A 134 -0.41 7.31 -4.92
C LEU A 134 -0.38 8.23 -3.68
N SER A 135 0.76 8.35 -3.00
CA SER A 135 0.91 9.23 -1.83
C SER A 135 0.61 10.70 -2.15
N GLN A 136 1.04 11.18 -3.31
CA GLN A 136 0.81 12.56 -3.73
C GLN A 136 -0.67 12.81 -4.02
N LEU A 137 -1.35 11.87 -4.67
CA LEU A 137 -2.77 11.96 -4.99
C LEU A 137 -3.65 11.96 -3.74
N THR A 138 -3.33 11.11 -2.76
CA THR A 138 -4.13 11.01 -1.53
C THR A 138 -3.87 12.17 -0.57
N ASN A 139 -2.64 12.68 -0.47
CA ASN A 139 -2.35 13.88 0.31
C ASN A 139 -3.05 15.13 -0.23
N LYS A 140 -3.12 15.29 -1.56
CA LYS A 140 -3.90 16.38 -2.18
C LYS A 140 -5.39 16.29 -1.85
N LYS A 141 -5.96 15.08 -1.88
CA LYS A 141 -7.38 14.85 -1.55
C LYS A 141 -7.68 15.23 -0.10
N THR A 142 -6.84 14.82 0.85
CA THR A 142 -6.97 15.18 2.27
C THR A 142 -6.93 16.70 2.49
N ASN A 143 -6.01 17.40 1.84
CA ASN A 143 -5.90 18.86 1.96
C ASN A 143 -7.14 19.58 1.42
N ILE A 144 -7.70 19.14 0.29
CA ILE A 144 -8.93 19.73 -0.27
C ILE A 144 -10.13 19.46 0.66
N SER A 145 -10.28 18.23 1.16
CA SER A 145 -11.36 17.89 2.10
C SER A 145 -11.29 18.72 3.39
N ASN A 146 -10.08 18.96 3.91
CA ASN A 146 -9.89 19.79 5.10
C ASN A 146 -10.22 21.27 4.84
N VAL A 147 -9.85 21.82 3.68
CA VAL A 147 -10.20 23.20 3.30
C VAL A 147 -11.72 23.36 3.16
N LEU A 148 -12.38 22.47 2.41
CA LEU A 148 -13.85 22.54 2.24
C LEU A 148 -14.59 22.31 3.56
N GLY A 149 -14.07 21.44 4.43
CA GLY A 149 -14.58 21.21 5.77
C GLY A 149 -14.35 22.38 6.74
N GLN A 150 -13.48 23.34 6.44
CA GLN A 150 -13.33 24.57 7.23
C GLN A 150 -14.20 25.71 6.69
N THR A 151 -14.43 25.77 5.37
CA THR A 151 -15.26 26.82 4.76
C THR A 151 -16.76 26.61 4.97
N LEU A 152 -17.22 25.37 5.21
CA LEU A 152 -18.64 25.08 5.44
C LEU A 152 -19.10 25.24 6.90
N PHE A 153 -18.19 25.57 7.82
CA PHE A 153 -18.49 25.77 9.24
C PHE A 153 -18.11 27.17 9.76
N ASN A 154 -17.88 28.14 8.87
CA ASN A 154 -17.70 29.56 9.20
C ASN A 154 -18.81 30.42 8.63
#